data_AF-A0A9E3EJ32-F1
#
_entry.id   AF-A0A9E3EJ32-F1
#
_cell.length_a   1.000
_cell.length_b   1.000
_cell.length_c   1.000
_cell.angle_alpha   90.00
_cell.angle_beta   90.00
_cell.angle_gamma   90.00
#
_symmetry.space_group_name_H-M   'P 1'
#
loop_
_entity.id
_entity.type
_entity.pdbx_description
1 polymer ?
#
loop_
_entity_poly.entity_id
_entity_poly.type
_entity_poly.pdbx_seq_one_letter_code
_entity_poly.pdbx_strand_id
1 'polypeptide(L)'
;GHGQFGDVIIEIKPLPRGSDFVFLDQVKGGVVPRQWIPSVEKGVVEYLKSGPLGFPVVDVSVALIDGSYHAVDSSDAAFQTAGRIAMQEGMPNCAPVLLEPIMHVRIHVPSDATAKANQVVSSRRGQLMGFDARDGWKGWDTVEAQMPQSELADLIIDLRSLTQGVGTFEMRFDHLAELSGKLADQVVNARKAAA
;
A
#
# COMPACT_ATOMS: atom_id res chain seq x y z
N GLY A 1 1.69 -29.06 30.14
CA GLY A 1 1.25 -27.88 29.37
C GLY A 1 0.23 -28.33 28.35
N HIS A 2 -0.78 -27.52 28.05
CA HIS A 2 -1.69 -27.81 26.95
C HIS A 2 -0.90 -27.81 25.64
N GLY A 3 -1.04 -28.86 24.83
CA GLY A 3 -0.46 -28.87 23.48
C GLY A 3 -1.09 -27.76 22.65
N GLN A 4 -0.36 -27.29 21.63
CA GLN A 4 -0.88 -26.38 20.63
C GLN A 4 -0.65 -27.02 19.27
N PHE A 5 -1.74 -27.28 18.54
CA PHE A 5 -1.68 -27.84 17.19
C PHE A 5 -2.58 -27.06 16.25
N GLY A 6 -2.01 -26.56 15.16
CA GLY A 6 -2.74 -25.95 14.06
C GLY A 6 -1.86 -26.02 12.83
N ASP A 7 -2.41 -26.56 11.75
CA ASP A 7 -1.71 -26.74 10.49
C ASP A 7 -2.62 -26.26 9.36
N VAL A 8 -2.08 -25.42 8.49
CA VAL A 8 -2.82 -24.76 7.41
C VAL A 8 -1.93 -24.66 6.18
N ILE A 9 -2.55 -24.88 5.03
CA ILE A 9 -1.94 -24.64 3.73
C ILE A 9 -2.73 -23.53 3.06
N ILE A 10 -2.04 -22.45 2.71
CA ILE A 10 -2.63 -21.29 2.07
C ILE A 10 -2.07 -21.07 0.67
N GLU A 11 -2.88 -20.50 -0.20
CA GLU A 11 -2.48 -19.98 -1.49
C GLU A 11 -2.55 -18.45 -1.45
N ILE A 12 -1.44 -17.78 -1.76
CA ILE A 12 -1.35 -16.32 -1.80
C ILE A 12 -1.31 -15.88 -3.26
N LYS A 13 -2.19 -14.97 -3.65
CA LYS A 13 -2.27 -14.41 -5.00
C LYS A 13 -2.40 -12.89 -4.96
N PRO A 14 -1.80 -12.16 -5.93
CA PRO A 14 -2.03 -10.73 -6.06
C PRO A 14 -3.45 -10.45 -6.54
N LEU A 15 -3.98 -9.30 -6.15
CA LEU A 15 -5.21 -8.71 -6.66
C LEU A 15 -4.91 -7.45 -7.48
N PRO A 16 -5.86 -6.97 -8.30
CA PRO A 16 -5.75 -5.67 -8.92
C PRO A 16 -5.55 -4.55 -7.88
N ARG A 17 -4.86 -3.48 -8.26
CA ARG A 17 -4.60 -2.33 -7.37
C ARG A 17 -5.90 -1.73 -6.84
N GLY A 18 -5.95 -1.46 -5.55
CA GLY A 18 -7.14 -0.94 -4.86
C GLY A 18 -8.16 -2.01 -4.46
N SER A 19 -7.80 -3.30 -4.55
CA SER A 19 -8.68 -4.40 -4.11
C SER A 19 -8.52 -4.73 -2.63
N ASP A 20 -7.50 -4.19 -1.96
CA ASP A 20 -7.21 -4.41 -0.53
C ASP A 20 -6.99 -5.89 -0.19
N PHE A 21 -7.92 -6.58 0.47
CA PHE A 21 -7.73 -7.95 0.93
C PHE A 21 -8.95 -8.81 0.71
N VAL A 22 -8.72 -10.06 0.28
CA VAL A 22 -9.77 -11.09 0.16
C VAL A 22 -9.31 -12.39 0.81
N PHE A 23 -10.07 -12.91 1.77
CA PHE A 23 -9.88 -14.26 2.31
C PHE A 23 -10.85 -15.25 1.67
N LEU A 24 -10.36 -16.41 1.24
CA LEU A 24 -11.18 -17.46 0.60
C LEU A 24 -11.09 -18.77 1.40
N ASP A 25 -12.25 -19.33 1.75
CA ASP A 25 -12.34 -20.71 2.25
C ASP A 25 -12.50 -21.67 1.05
N GLN A 26 -11.46 -22.44 0.77
CA GLN A 26 -11.45 -23.47 -0.26
C GLN A 26 -11.18 -24.87 0.31
N VAL A 27 -11.26 -25.02 1.65
CA VAL A 27 -11.00 -26.28 2.34
C VAL A 27 -12.09 -27.30 2.00
N LYS A 28 -11.67 -28.53 1.73
CA LYS A 28 -12.58 -29.66 1.47
C LYS A 28 -12.49 -30.71 2.57
N GLY A 29 -13.55 -31.50 2.74
CA GLY A 29 -13.53 -32.67 3.62
C GLY A 29 -13.44 -32.39 5.13
N GLY A 30 -13.49 -31.12 5.57
CA GLY A 30 -13.47 -30.77 7.00
C GLY A 30 -12.12 -30.97 7.70
N VAL A 31 -11.03 -31.04 6.91
CA VAL A 31 -9.65 -31.16 7.42
C VAL A 31 -9.21 -29.98 8.29
N VAL A 32 -9.85 -28.82 8.08
CA VAL A 32 -9.89 -27.72 9.05
C VAL A 32 -11.36 -27.49 9.43
N PRO A 33 -11.75 -27.72 10.69
CA PRO A 33 -13.09 -27.44 11.17
C PRO A 33 -13.50 -25.97 10.97
N ARG A 34 -14.70 -25.77 10.42
CA ARG A 34 -15.23 -24.44 10.04
C ARG A 34 -15.18 -23.39 11.15
N GLN A 35 -15.29 -23.82 12.40
CA GLN A 35 -15.21 -22.95 13.58
C GLN A 35 -13.85 -22.26 13.77
N TRP A 36 -12.76 -22.81 13.18
CA TRP A 36 -11.40 -22.26 13.31
C TRP A 36 -10.94 -21.50 12.06
N ILE A 37 -11.69 -21.55 10.96
CA ILE A 37 -11.39 -20.79 9.73
C ILE A 37 -11.30 -19.27 10.01
N PRO A 38 -12.23 -18.66 10.79
CA PRO A 38 -12.10 -17.25 11.16
C PRO A 38 -10.84 -16.96 11.99
N SER A 39 -10.34 -17.93 12.75
CA SER A 39 -9.10 -17.81 13.51
C SER A 39 -7.89 -17.74 12.58
N VAL A 40 -7.86 -18.58 11.54
CA VAL A 40 -6.83 -18.52 10.48
C VAL A 40 -6.84 -17.16 9.78
N GLU A 41 -8.02 -16.68 9.38
CA GLU A 41 -8.17 -15.37 8.75
C GLU A 41 -7.65 -14.24 9.65
N LYS A 42 -7.98 -14.26 10.95
CA LYS A 42 -7.40 -13.30 11.92
C LYS A 42 -5.88 -13.35 11.96
N GLY A 43 -5.29 -14.54 11.85
CA GLY A 43 -3.84 -14.73 11.79
C GLY A 43 -3.22 -14.08 10.55
N VAL A 44 -3.89 -14.27 9.40
CA VAL A 44 -3.53 -13.65 8.13
C VAL A 44 -3.63 -12.13 8.22
N VAL A 45 -4.78 -11.60 8.63
CA VAL A 45 -5.02 -10.15 8.78
C VAL A 45 -4.00 -9.50 9.73
N GLU A 46 -3.61 -10.18 10.80
CA GLU A 46 -2.57 -9.68 11.70
C GLU A 46 -1.22 -9.53 11.00
N TYR A 47 -0.83 -10.52 10.18
CA TYR A 47 0.40 -10.45 9.40
C TYR A 47 0.37 -9.29 8.38
N LEU A 48 -0.77 -9.07 7.73
CA LEU A 48 -0.94 -8.03 6.71
C LEU A 48 -0.69 -6.61 7.24
N LYS A 49 -0.67 -6.37 8.56
CA LYS A 49 -0.39 -5.05 9.13
C LYS A 49 1.06 -4.58 8.93
N SER A 50 2.01 -5.49 8.73
CA SER A 50 3.44 -5.16 8.63
C SER A 50 4.18 -5.92 7.52
N GLY A 51 3.70 -7.11 7.14
CA GLY A 51 4.27 -7.83 6.01
C GLY A 51 5.78 -8.10 6.10
N PRO A 52 6.40 -8.49 4.98
CA PRO A 52 7.84 -8.79 4.93
C PRO A 52 8.71 -7.53 4.81
N LEU A 53 8.15 -6.41 4.35
CA LEU A 53 8.85 -5.14 4.14
C LEU A 53 8.69 -4.15 5.31
N GLY A 54 7.92 -4.49 6.35
CA GLY A 54 7.65 -3.62 7.50
C GLY A 54 6.53 -2.59 7.26
N PHE A 55 5.70 -2.82 6.24
CA PHE A 55 4.56 -2.00 5.82
C PHE A 55 3.30 -2.86 5.64
N PRO A 56 2.10 -2.27 5.76
CA PRO A 56 0.87 -2.96 5.45
C PRO A 56 0.90 -3.58 4.05
N VAL A 57 0.44 -4.83 3.96
CA VAL A 57 0.29 -5.57 2.71
C VAL A 57 -1.13 -5.38 2.22
N VAL A 58 -1.27 -4.98 0.96
CA VAL A 58 -2.54 -4.72 0.29
C VAL A 58 -2.54 -5.37 -1.09
N ASP A 59 -3.72 -5.43 -1.70
CA ASP A 59 -4.01 -6.04 -2.99
C ASP A 59 -3.59 -7.51 -3.05
N VAL A 60 -4.01 -8.28 -2.05
CA VAL A 60 -3.73 -9.73 -1.98
C VAL A 60 -4.98 -10.53 -1.63
N SER A 61 -5.10 -11.71 -2.24
CA SER A 61 -6.03 -12.74 -1.82
C SER A 61 -5.29 -13.89 -1.16
N VAL A 62 -5.84 -14.40 -0.07
CA VAL A 62 -5.31 -15.56 0.65
C VAL A 62 -6.42 -16.61 0.72
N ALA A 63 -6.19 -17.76 0.08
CA ALA A 63 -7.11 -18.89 0.13
C ALA A 63 -6.59 -19.95 1.11
N LEU A 64 -7.42 -20.37 2.06
CA LEU A 64 -7.16 -21.57 2.85
C LEU A 64 -7.57 -22.79 2.02
N ILE A 65 -6.60 -23.60 1.58
CA ILE A 65 -6.85 -24.70 0.64
C ILE A 65 -6.80 -26.08 1.30
N ASP A 66 -6.05 -26.22 2.39
CA ASP A 66 -5.88 -27.48 3.11
C ASP A 66 -5.36 -27.22 4.54
N GLY A 67 -5.19 -28.28 5.32
CA GLY A 67 -4.61 -28.21 6.66
C GLY A 67 -4.91 -29.46 7.47
N SER A 68 -4.62 -29.40 8.77
CA SER A 68 -4.94 -30.49 9.69
C SER A 68 -5.20 -29.99 11.10
N TYR A 69 -5.86 -30.82 11.91
CA TYR A 69 -6.14 -30.51 13.32
C TYR A 69 -5.94 -31.72 14.23
N HIS A 70 -5.76 -31.45 15.53
CA HIS A 70 -5.74 -32.45 16.58
C HIS A 70 -6.89 -32.21 17.55
N ALA A 71 -7.69 -33.25 17.84
CA ALA A 71 -8.95 -33.09 18.58
C ALA A 71 -8.78 -32.50 20.00
N VAL A 72 -7.61 -32.70 20.62
CA VAL A 72 -7.34 -32.26 22.00
C VAL A 72 -6.45 -31.02 22.05
N ASP A 73 -5.50 -30.90 21.12
CA ASP A 73 -4.45 -29.86 21.18
C ASP A 73 -4.73 -28.67 20.25
N SER A 74 -5.73 -28.77 19.37
CA SER A 74 -6.14 -27.64 18.53
C SER A 74 -7.00 -26.65 19.29
N SER A 75 -6.70 -25.37 19.04
CA SER A 75 -7.39 -24.24 19.65
C SER A 75 -7.50 -23.08 18.66
N ASP A 76 -8.36 -22.10 18.98
CA ASP A 76 -8.48 -20.85 18.23
C ASP A 76 -7.12 -20.14 18.10
N ALA A 77 -6.38 -20.04 19.20
CA ALA A 77 -5.05 -19.42 19.24
C ALA A 77 -4.02 -20.19 18.39
N ALA A 78 -4.12 -21.51 18.34
CA ALA A 78 -3.24 -22.34 17.51
C ALA A 78 -3.46 -22.05 16.02
N PHE A 79 -4.72 -22.02 15.56
CA PHE A 79 -5.04 -21.72 14.15
C PHE A 79 -4.77 -20.27 13.76
N GLN A 80 -4.96 -19.32 14.67
CA GLN A 80 -4.54 -17.94 14.44
C GLN A 80 -3.02 -17.83 14.28
N THR A 81 -2.26 -18.57 15.10
CA THR A 81 -0.80 -18.60 14.97
C THR A 81 -0.37 -19.29 13.69
N ALA A 82 -1.02 -20.40 13.32
CA ALA A 82 -0.76 -21.12 12.07
C ALA A 82 -0.97 -20.22 10.83
N GLY A 83 -2.07 -19.47 10.77
CA GLY A 83 -2.32 -18.51 9.69
C GLY A 83 -1.24 -17.43 9.58
N ARG A 84 -0.74 -16.93 10.72
CA ARG A 84 0.35 -15.94 10.75
C ARG A 84 1.67 -16.53 10.26
N ILE A 85 2.02 -17.74 10.71
CA ILE A 85 3.24 -18.45 10.30
C ILE A 85 3.20 -18.74 8.79
N ALA A 86 2.08 -19.25 8.29
CA ALA A 86 1.90 -19.54 6.88
C ALA A 86 2.12 -18.30 5.99
N MET A 87 1.66 -17.12 6.43
CA MET A 87 1.95 -15.86 5.74
C MET A 87 3.42 -15.43 5.86
N GLN A 88 4.03 -15.60 7.03
CA GLN A 88 5.43 -15.26 7.28
C GLN A 88 6.39 -16.08 6.41
N GLU A 89 6.07 -17.35 6.18
CA GLU A 89 6.83 -18.24 5.31
C GLU A 89 6.46 -18.06 3.83
N GLY A 90 5.18 -17.87 3.52
CA GLY A 90 4.68 -17.79 2.15
C GLY A 90 4.98 -16.48 1.44
N MET A 91 4.67 -15.33 2.06
CA MET A 91 4.72 -14.02 1.41
C MET A 91 6.11 -13.64 0.85
N PRO A 92 7.25 -13.92 1.50
CA PRO A 92 8.57 -13.64 0.92
C PRO A 92 8.81 -14.35 -0.43
N ASN A 93 8.16 -15.49 -0.67
CA ASN A 93 8.27 -16.25 -1.91
C ASN A 93 7.37 -15.70 -3.04
N CYS A 94 6.52 -14.72 -2.73
CA CYS A 94 5.59 -14.10 -3.69
C CYS A 94 6.14 -12.84 -4.37
N ALA A 95 7.45 -12.56 -4.24
CA ALA A 95 8.10 -11.36 -4.76
C ALA A 95 7.38 -10.04 -4.35
N PRO A 96 7.26 -9.76 -3.04
CA PRO A 96 6.58 -8.57 -2.56
C PRO A 96 7.30 -7.29 -3.03
N VAL A 97 6.52 -6.30 -3.44
CA VAL A 97 7.02 -4.99 -3.88
C VAL A 97 6.57 -3.89 -2.91
N LEU A 98 7.39 -2.85 -2.78
CA LEU A 98 7.01 -1.67 -2.01
C LEU A 98 6.08 -0.79 -2.86
N LEU A 99 5.05 -0.25 -2.24
CA LEU A 99 4.14 0.70 -2.88
C LEU A 99 4.29 2.08 -2.24
N GLU A 100 4.22 3.13 -3.05
CA GLU A 100 4.15 4.51 -2.59
C GLU A 100 2.82 5.17 -2.98
N PRO A 101 2.27 6.06 -2.14
CA PRO A 101 1.06 6.81 -2.46
C PRO A 101 1.34 7.89 -3.50
N ILE A 102 0.57 7.85 -4.59
CA ILE A 102 0.50 8.87 -5.62
C ILE A 102 -0.73 9.74 -5.36
N MET A 103 -0.50 11.04 -5.43
CA MET A 103 -1.51 12.07 -5.24
C MET A 103 -1.87 12.68 -6.59
N HIS A 104 -3.16 12.92 -6.82
CA HIS A 104 -3.61 13.84 -7.86
C HIS A 104 -3.51 15.25 -7.28
N VAL A 105 -2.73 16.10 -7.95
CA VAL A 105 -2.37 17.44 -7.50
C VAL A 105 -2.85 18.46 -8.53
N ARG A 106 -3.58 19.47 -8.07
CA ARG A 106 -3.99 20.62 -8.88
C ARG A 106 -3.27 21.85 -8.36
N ILE A 107 -2.33 22.35 -9.14
CA ILE A 107 -1.47 23.47 -8.81
C ILE A 107 -2.03 24.72 -9.46
N HIS A 108 -2.35 25.74 -8.67
CA HIS A 108 -2.89 27.01 -9.15
C HIS A 108 -1.81 28.09 -9.12
N VAL A 109 -1.49 28.65 -10.28
CA VAL A 109 -0.47 29.68 -10.44
C VAL A 109 -0.90 30.76 -11.44
N PRO A 110 -0.34 31.98 -11.37
CA PRO A 110 -0.44 32.93 -12.46
C PRO A 110 0.06 32.33 -13.79
N SER A 111 -0.59 32.65 -14.91
CA SER A 111 -0.30 32.01 -16.21
C SER A 111 1.14 32.23 -16.71
N ASP A 112 1.82 33.27 -16.24
CA ASP A 112 3.25 33.52 -16.55
C ASP A 112 4.21 32.60 -15.76
N ALA A 113 3.71 31.93 -14.72
CA ALA A 113 4.45 30.97 -13.91
C ALA A 113 4.17 29.50 -14.27
N THR A 114 3.24 29.21 -15.17
CA THR A 114 2.84 27.84 -15.57
C THR A 114 4.02 26.99 -16.03
N ALA A 115 4.89 27.54 -16.87
CA ALA A 115 6.08 26.83 -17.33
C ALA A 115 7.04 26.45 -16.18
N LYS A 116 7.16 27.32 -15.17
CA LYS A 116 7.99 27.05 -13.98
C LYS A 116 7.34 26.00 -13.08
N ALA A 117 6.02 26.05 -12.91
CA ALA A 117 5.28 25.02 -12.17
C ALA A 117 5.48 23.62 -12.81
N ASN A 118 5.42 23.53 -14.14
CA ASN A 118 5.67 22.29 -14.88
C ASN A 118 7.09 21.74 -14.64
N GLN A 119 8.10 22.61 -14.53
CA GLN A 119 9.47 22.22 -14.21
C GLN A 119 9.57 21.65 -12.78
N VAL A 120 8.89 22.27 -11.80
CA VAL A 120 8.86 21.77 -10.42
C VAL A 120 8.24 20.37 -10.34
N VAL A 121 7.12 20.15 -11.04
CA VAL A 121 6.48 18.82 -11.11
C VAL A 121 7.47 17.80 -11.66
N SER A 122 8.10 18.11 -12.79
CA SER A 122 9.05 17.22 -13.46
C SER A 122 10.28 16.91 -12.60
N SER A 123 10.79 17.89 -11.84
CA SER A 123 11.95 17.69 -10.97
C SER A 123 11.64 16.84 -9.73
N ARG A 124 10.35 16.65 -9.40
CA ARG A 124 9.84 16.00 -8.20
C ARG A 124 9.16 14.65 -8.51
N ARG A 125 9.67 13.94 -9.53
CA ARG A 125 9.11 12.66 -10.01
C ARG A 125 7.62 12.72 -10.39
N GLY A 126 7.11 13.93 -10.66
CA GLY A 126 5.73 14.15 -11.02
C GLY A 126 5.47 13.89 -12.50
N GLN A 127 4.31 13.33 -12.80
CA GLN A 127 3.79 13.18 -14.14
C GLN A 127 2.78 14.29 -14.42
N LEU A 128 3.05 15.12 -15.42
CA LEU A 128 2.11 16.14 -15.88
C LEU A 128 0.96 15.50 -16.64
N MET A 129 -0.26 15.88 -16.29
CA MET A 129 -1.49 15.47 -16.96
C MET A 129 -1.98 16.52 -17.95
N GLY A 130 -1.71 17.80 -17.66
CA GLY A 130 -2.09 18.93 -18.50
C GLY A 130 -2.20 20.21 -17.68
N PHE A 131 -2.65 21.28 -18.32
CA PHE A 131 -3.04 22.51 -17.63
C PHE A 131 -4.09 23.25 -18.44
N ASP A 132 -4.95 23.98 -17.74
CA ASP A 132 -6.00 24.81 -18.32
C ASP A 132 -6.15 26.12 -17.54
N ALA A 133 -6.76 27.13 -18.16
CA ALA A 133 -7.11 28.37 -17.46
C ALA A 133 -8.04 28.06 -16.28
N ARG A 134 -7.76 28.68 -15.13
CA ARG A 134 -8.57 28.49 -13.92
C ARG A 134 -9.87 29.27 -14.05
N ASP A 135 -10.99 28.54 -13.99
CA ASP A 135 -12.31 29.15 -14.08
C ASP A 135 -12.54 30.20 -12.97
N GLY A 136 -13.12 31.33 -13.35
CA GLY A 136 -13.34 32.49 -12.48
C GLY A 136 -12.09 33.31 -12.10
N TRP A 137 -10.88 32.94 -12.55
CA TRP A 137 -9.61 33.60 -12.18
C TRP A 137 -8.86 34.09 -13.42
N LYS A 138 -8.95 35.39 -13.73
CA LYS A 138 -8.30 35.97 -14.90
C LYS A 138 -6.77 35.91 -14.77
N GLY A 139 -6.11 35.31 -15.76
CA GLY A 139 -4.64 35.22 -15.82
C GLY A 139 -4.04 34.18 -14.87
N TRP A 140 -4.81 33.14 -14.54
CA TRP A 140 -4.37 32.01 -13.73
C TRP A 140 -4.61 30.71 -14.47
N ASP A 141 -3.69 29.77 -14.27
CA ASP A 141 -3.77 28.42 -14.79
C ASP A 141 -3.86 27.43 -13.62
N THR A 142 -4.47 26.27 -13.90
CA THR A 142 -4.42 25.09 -13.06
C THR A 142 -3.63 24.01 -13.79
N VAL A 143 -2.48 23.64 -13.24
CA VAL A 143 -1.66 22.51 -13.70
C VAL A 143 -2.10 21.27 -12.96
N GLU A 144 -2.46 20.22 -13.70
CA GLU A 144 -2.80 18.92 -13.12
C GLU A 144 -1.63 17.95 -13.28
N ALA A 145 -1.30 17.27 -12.18
CA ALA A 145 -0.22 16.31 -12.12
C ALA A 145 -0.54 15.14 -11.18
N GLN A 146 0.12 14.02 -11.42
CA GLN A 146 0.24 12.93 -10.45
C GLN A 146 1.64 12.98 -9.84
N MET A 147 1.73 13.00 -8.51
CA MET A 147 3.01 13.15 -7.81
C MET A 147 3.08 12.22 -6.59
N PRO A 148 4.24 11.62 -6.31
CA PRO A 148 4.42 10.89 -5.06
C PRO A 148 4.22 11.79 -3.85
N GLN A 149 3.49 11.33 -2.83
CA GLN A 149 3.21 12.13 -1.64
C GLN A 149 4.49 12.59 -0.92
N SER A 150 5.55 11.77 -0.98
CA SER A 150 6.87 12.07 -0.41
C SER A 150 7.51 13.33 -1.00
N GLU A 151 7.11 13.73 -2.21
CA GLU A 151 7.66 14.89 -2.94
C GLU A 151 6.87 16.18 -2.70
N LEU A 152 5.77 16.12 -1.93
CA LEU A 152 4.81 17.23 -1.77
C LEU A 152 5.03 18.11 -0.54
N ALA A 153 5.79 17.64 0.45
CA ALA A 153 5.96 18.35 1.73
C ALA A 153 6.46 19.79 1.53
N ASP A 154 7.42 19.99 0.63
CA ASP A 154 8.02 21.29 0.34
C ASP A 154 7.48 21.95 -0.94
N LEU A 155 6.49 21.34 -1.61
CA LEU A 155 5.94 21.86 -2.87
C LEU A 155 5.42 23.29 -2.71
N ILE A 156 4.77 23.59 -1.57
CA ILE A 156 4.25 24.94 -1.32
C ILE A 156 5.35 26.00 -1.25
N ILE A 157 6.55 25.63 -0.78
CA ILE A 157 7.68 26.56 -0.65
C ILE A 157 8.17 26.96 -2.04
N ASP A 158 8.36 25.97 -2.93
CA ASP A 158 8.77 26.21 -4.32
C ASP A 158 7.75 27.06 -5.07
N LEU A 159 6.46 26.69 -4.97
CA LEU A 159 5.40 27.40 -5.68
C LEU A 159 5.32 28.86 -5.23
N ARG A 160 5.39 29.14 -3.94
CA ARG A 160 5.37 30.52 -3.43
C ARG A 160 6.61 31.30 -3.87
N SER A 161 7.79 30.69 -3.86
CA SER A 161 9.02 31.34 -4.35
C SER A 161 8.89 31.75 -5.83
N LEU A 162 8.38 30.85 -6.68
CA LEU A 162 8.29 31.06 -8.13
C LEU A 162 7.18 32.04 -8.54
N THR A 163 6.18 32.23 -7.68
CA THR A 163 4.98 33.02 -7.96
C THR A 163 4.87 34.30 -7.12
N GLN A 164 5.96 34.73 -6.47
CA GLN A 164 5.92 35.90 -5.56
C GLN A 164 4.89 35.73 -4.42
N GLY A 165 4.67 34.49 -4.01
CA GLY A 165 3.90 34.14 -2.81
C GLY A 165 2.44 33.78 -3.03
N VAL A 166 1.92 33.82 -4.27
CA VAL A 166 0.48 33.66 -4.55
C VAL A 166 0.07 32.25 -4.99
N GLY A 167 1.00 31.45 -5.49
CA GLY A 167 0.75 30.09 -5.94
C GLY A 167 0.33 29.15 -4.80
N THR A 168 -0.55 28.22 -5.12
CA THR A 168 -1.08 27.23 -4.16
C THR A 168 -1.38 25.92 -4.87
N PHE A 169 -1.73 24.88 -4.12
CA PHE A 169 -2.21 23.63 -4.69
C PHE A 169 -3.23 22.96 -3.78
N GLU A 170 -4.04 22.10 -4.37
CA GLU A 170 -4.85 21.10 -3.69
C GLU A 170 -4.39 19.71 -4.10
N MET A 171 -4.53 18.74 -3.21
CA MET A 171 -4.14 17.35 -3.46
C MET A 171 -5.17 16.39 -2.89
N ARG A 172 -5.32 15.25 -3.56
CA ARG A 172 -6.10 14.11 -3.08
C ARG A 172 -5.38 12.82 -3.40
N PHE A 173 -5.58 11.79 -2.58
CA PHE A 173 -5.06 10.46 -2.89
C PHE A 173 -5.65 9.98 -4.21
N ASP A 174 -4.80 9.36 -5.04
CA ASP A 174 -5.20 8.81 -6.33
C ASP A 174 -5.04 7.29 -6.34
N HIS A 175 -3.82 6.78 -6.19
CA HIS A 175 -3.54 5.34 -6.13
C HIS A 175 -2.20 5.02 -5.47
N LEU A 176 -1.95 3.74 -5.24
CA LEU A 176 -0.64 3.21 -4.86
C LEU A 176 0.11 2.76 -6.12
N ALA A 177 1.36 3.22 -6.29
CA ALA A 177 2.24 2.83 -7.38
C ALA A 177 3.47 2.08 -6.86
N GLU A 178 4.05 1.21 -7.69
CA GLU A 178 5.24 0.45 -7.32
C GLU A 178 6.46 1.35 -7.19
N LEU A 179 7.13 1.26 -6.05
CA LEU A 179 8.41 1.90 -5.79
C LEU A 179 9.52 0.85 -5.87
N SER A 180 10.49 1.08 -6.74
CA SER A 180 11.57 0.13 -7.03
C SER A 180 12.96 0.76 -6.98
N GLY A 181 13.99 -0.10 -7.01
CA GLY A 181 15.38 0.30 -7.02
C GLY A 181 15.86 0.94 -5.72
N LYS A 182 16.89 1.79 -5.83
CA LYS A 182 17.65 2.31 -4.68
C LYS A 182 16.80 3.03 -3.63
N LEU A 183 15.76 3.76 -4.06
CA LEU A 183 14.87 4.47 -3.14
C LEU A 183 14.02 3.49 -2.32
N ALA A 184 13.51 2.43 -2.95
CA ALA A 184 12.78 1.38 -2.25
C ALA A 184 13.67 0.70 -1.19
N ASP A 185 14.91 0.34 -1.57
CA ASP A 185 15.88 -0.28 -0.66
C ASP A 185 16.16 0.61 0.56
N GLN A 186 16.33 1.91 0.34
CA GLN A 186 16.56 2.88 1.42
C GLN A 186 15.37 2.95 2.38
N VAL A 187 14.14 2.99 1.85
CA VAL A 187 12.92 3.05 2.66
C VAL A 187 12.74 1.77 3.49
N VAL A 188 12.93 0.60 2.88
CA VAL A 188 12.83 -0.70 3.57
C VAL A 188 13.90 -0.82 4.67
N ASN A 189 15.13 -0.41 4.40
CA ASN A 189 16.22 -0.47 5.39
C ASN A 189 15.98 0.50 6.56
N ALA A 190 15.53 1.73 6.27
CA ALA A 190 15.19 2.69 7.31
C ALA A 190 14.04 2.20 8.20
N ARG A 191 13.03 1.56 7.60
CA ARG A 191 11.90 0.98 8.33
C ARG A 191 12.33 -0.16 9.25
N LYS A 192 13.20 -1.06 8.76
CA LYS A 192 13.78 -2.16 9.56
C LYS A 192 14.60 -1.65 10.75
N ALA A 193 15.31 -0.54 10.62
CA ALA A 193 16.09 0.04 11.71
C ALA A 193 15.23 0.72 12.80
N ALA A 194 13.99 1.10 12.47
CA ALA A 194 13.07 1.78 13.37
C ALA A 194 12.07 0.84 14.08
N ALA A 195 11.99 -0.43 13.65
CA ALA A 195 11.13 -1.47 14.21
C ALA A 195 11.87 -2.28 15.27
#